data_AF-X7F1A6-F1
#
_entry.id   AF-X7F1A6-F1
#
_cell.length_a   1.000
_cell.length_b   1.000
_cell.length_c   1.000
_cell.angle_alpha   90.00
_cell.angle_beta   90.00
_cell.angle_gamma   90.00
#
_symmetry.space_group_name_H-M   'P 1'
#
loop_
_entity.id
_entity.type
_entity.pdbx_description
1 polymer ?
#
loop_
_entity_poly.entity_id
_entity_poly.type
_entity_poly.pdbx_seq_one_letter_code
_entity_poly.pdbx_strand_id
1 'polypeptide(L)' 'MYLTRIDPGEKMYRFYHLEIVPGLFGDWGLVREWGRIGWRGRMRTDWYDSEADAKNARFGL' A
#
# COMPACT_ATOMS: atom_id res chain seq x y z
N MET A 1 1.85 -6.04 -3.90
CA MET A 1 3.07 -5.55 -4.58
C MET A 1 3.96 -4.88 -3.55
N TYR A 2 5.23 -5.26 -3.50
CA TYR A 2 6.19 -4.73 -2.53
C TYR A 2 7.32 -4.01 -3.26
N LEU A 3 7.59 -2.78 -2.87
CA LEU A 3 8.61 -1.91 -3.43
C LEU A 3 9.58 -1.47 -2.33
N THR A 4 10.86 -1.40 -2.67
CA THR A 4 11.91 -0.90 -1.77
C THR A 4 12.70 0.19 -2.45
N ARG A 5 13.05 1.22 -1.69
CA ARG A 5 14.04 2.22 -2.08
C ARG A 5 15.15 2.23 -1.05
N ILE A 6 16.35 1.83 -1.47
CA ILE A 6 17.55 1.76 -0.64
C ILE A 6 18.63 2.64 -1.26
N ASP A 7 18.99 3.71 -0.56
CA ASP A 7 20.11 4.59 -0.87
C ASP A 7 20.93 4.80 0.41
N PRO A 8 22.08 4.11 0.54
CA PRO A 8 22.96 4.25 1.69
C PRO A 8 23.56 5.65 1.85
N GLY A 9 23.84 6.35 0.74
CA GLY A 9 24.44 7.69 0.73
C GLY A 9 23.53 8.74 1.35
N GLU A 10 22.21 8.58 1.17
CA GLU A 10 21.19 9.46 1.75
C GLU A 10 20.56 8.90 3.04
N LYS A 11 21.10 7.80 3.60
CA LYS A 11 20.51 7.09 4.76
C LYS A 11 19.04 6.71 4.52
N MET A 12 18.66 6.45 3.26
CA MET A 12 17.30 6.16 2.83
C MET A 12 17.09 4.65 2.71
N TYR A 13 16.22 4.11 3.55
CA TYR A 13 15.86 2.70 3.53
C TYR A 13 14.35 2.62 3.71
N ARG A 14 13.60 2.72 2.62
CA ARG A 14 12.13 2.80 2.64
C ARG A 14 11.49 1.62 1.92
N PHE A 15 10.31 1.26 2.39
CA PHE A 15 9.44 0.32 1.70
C PHE A 15 8.08 0.95 1.41
N TYR A 16 7.41 0.39 0.41
CA TYR A 16 6.02 0.66 0.08
C TYR A 16 5.38 -0.67 -0.34
N HIS A 17 4.32 -1.06 0.36
CA HIS A 17 3.53 -2.26 0.09
C HIS A 17 2.11 -1.84 -0.29
N LEU A 18 1.58 -2.46 -1.34
CA LEU A 18 0.27 -2.19 -1.89
C LEU A 18 -0.48 -3.51 -2.12
N GLU A 19 -1.67 -3.65 -1.56
CA GLU A 19 -2.46 -4.87 -1.65
C GLU A 19 -3.95 -4.55 -1.86
N ILE A 20 -4.63 -5.36 -2.68
CA ILE A 20 -6.08 -5.33 -2.84
C ILE A 20 -6.64 -6.49 -2.03
N VAL A 21 -7.57 -6.21 -1.12
CA VAL A 21 -8.17 -7.22 -0.24
C VAL A 21 -9.70 -7.17 -0.32
N PRO A 22 -10.40 -8.32 -0.31
CA PRO A 22 -11.84 -8.34 -0.14
C PRO A 22 -12.21 -7.96 1.31
N GLY A 23 -13.22 -7.12 1.47
CA GLY A 23 -13.84 -6.82 2.74
C GLY A 23 -14.94 -7.82 3.10
N LEU A 24 -15.34 -7.85 4.37
CA LEU A 24 -16.32 -8.81 4.88
C LEU A 24 -17.74 -8.56 4.35
N PHE A 25 -18.02 -7.35 3.87
CA PHE A 25 -19.37 -6.92 3.47
C PHE A 25 -19.52 -6.80 1.95
N GLY A 26 -18.59 -7.37 1.17
CA GLY A 26 -18.59 -7.31 -0.29
C GLY A 26 -17.89 -6.08 -0.86
N ASP A 27 -17.40 -5.19 0.01
CA ASP A 27 -16.50 -4.09 -0.32
C ASP A 27 -15.08 -4.60 -0.63
N TRP A 28 -14.26 -3.72 -1.19
CA TRP A 28 -12.87 -4.00 -1.57
C TRP A 28 -11.95 -2.93 -1.02
N GLY A 29 -10.90 -3.35 -0.31
CA GLY A 29 -9.92 -2.46 0.28
C GLY A 29 -8.65 -2.37 -0.57
N LEU A 30 -8.16 -1.16 -0.80
CA LEU A 30 -6.78 -0.91 -1.23
C LEU A 30 -5.94 -0.55 0.00
N VAL A 31 -5.15 -1.52 0.44
CA VAL A 31 -4.22 -1.41 1.57
C VAL A 31 -2.89 -0.84 1.07
N ARG A 32 -2.46 0.24 1.71
CA ARG A 32 -1.18 0.91 1.50
C ARG A 32 -0.40 0.85 2.80
N GLU A 33 0.79 0.28 2.76
CA GLU A 33 1.72 0.30 3.90
C GLU A 33 3.05 0.89 3.47
N TRP A 34 3.62 1.79 4.27
CA TRP A 34 4.88 2.43 3.93
C TRP A 34 5.68 2.77 5.17
N GLY A 35 6.99 2.80 5.05
CA GLY A 35 7.83 3.12 6.20
C GLY A 35 9.32 2.97 5.93
N ARG A 36 10.10 3.03 7.01
CA ARG A 36 11.52 2.72 7.00
C ARG A 36 11.69 1.22 7.19
N ILE A 37 12.55 0.58 6.39
CA ILE A 37 12.86 -0.85 6.52
C ILE A 37 13.47 -1.10 7.90
N GLY A 38 12.97 -2.14 8.60
CA GLY A 38 13.35 -2.48 9.97
C GLY A 38 12.60 -1.72 11.07
N TRP A 39 11.62 -0.88 10.71
CA TRP A 39 10.79 -0.12 11.66
C TRP A 39 9.31 -0.35 11.39
N ARG A 40 8.47 -0.04 12.38
CA ARG A 40 7.01 -0.09 12.22
C ARG A 40 6.57 0.96 11.19
N GLY A 41 5.91 0.49 10.12
CA GLY A 41 5.37 1.33 9.08
C GLY A 41 4.09 2.06 9.48
N ARG A 42 3.56 2.85 8.54
CA ARG A 42 2.21 3.37 8.55
C ARG A 42 1.37 2.55 7.57
N MET A 43 0.10 2.39 7.89
CA MET A 43 -0.87 1.69 7.06
C MET A 43 -2.08 2.60 6.83
N ARG A 44 -2.65 2.54 5.63
CA ARG A 44 -3.94 3.13 5.28
C ARG A 44 -4.70 2.16 4.39
N THR A 45 -5.99 2.02 4.66
CA THR A 45 -6.91 1.28 3.80
C THR A 45 -7.95 2.26 3.30
N ASP A 46 -8.12 2.31 1.97
CA ASP A 46 -9.24 3.01 1.34
C ASP A 46 -10.19 1.94 0.79
N TRP A 47 -11.48 2.08 1.09
CA TRP A 47 -12.52 1.10 0.74
C TRP A 47 -13.32 1.55 -0.49
N TYR A 48 -13.72 0.59 -1.30
CA TYR A 48 -14.42 0.76 -2.56
C TYR A 48 -15.54 -0.28 -2.71
N ASP A 49 -16.57 0.05 -3.49
CA ASP A 49 -17.71 -0.85 -3.70
C ASP A 49 -17.37 -2.03 -4.63
N SER A 50 -16.30 -1.94 -5.42
CA SER A 50 -15.89 -2.98 -6.35
C SER A 50 -14.37 -3.21 -6.40
N GLU A 51 -13.98 -4.44 -6.77
CA GLU A 51 -12.57 -4.77 -6.99
C GLU A 51 -11.94 -3.90 -8.09
N ALA A 52 -12.72 -3.60 -9.13
CA ALA A 52 -12.27 -2.79 -10.25
C ALA A 52 -11.92 -1.36 -9.81
N ASP A 53 -12.75 -0.76 -8.97
CA ASP A 53 -12.50 0.58 -8.42
C ASP A 53 -11.27 0.60 -7.53
N ALA A 54 -11.12 -0.40 -6.65
CA ALA A 54 -9.93 -0.55 -5.82
C ALA A 54 -8.66 -0.74 -6.67
N LYS A 55 -8.73 -1.55 -7.74
CA LYS A 55 -7.63 -1.74 -8.70
C LYS A 55 -7.32 -0.46 -9.49
N ASN A 56 -8.31 0.31 -9.89
CA ASN A 56 -8.10 1.56 -10.63
C ASN A 56 -7.46 2.63 -9.73
N ALA A 57 -7.87 2.70 -8.47
CA ALA A 57 -7.33 3.65 -7.51
C ALA A 57 -5.83 3.48 -7.22
N ARG A 58 -5.21 2.35 -7.59
CA ARG A 58 -3.75 2.16 -7.48
C ARG A 58 -2.95 3.05 -8.44
N PHE A 59 -3.58 3.51 -9.52
CA PHE A 59 -2.92 4.31 -10.55
C PHE A 59 -3.14 5.82 -10.37
N GLY A 60 -4.15 6.23 -9.60
CA GLY A 60 -4.51 7.64 -9.38
C GLY A 60 -3.71 8.32 -8.27
N LEU A 61 -2.44 7.96 -8.10
CA LEU A 61 -1.55 8.51 -7.06
C LEU A 61 -0.86 9.81 -7.51
#